data_AF-A0A923SNH5-F1
#
_entry.id   AF-A0A923SNH5-F1
#
_cell.length_a   1.000
_cell.length_b   1.000
_cell.length_c   1.000
_cell.angle_alpha   90.00
_cell.angle_beta   90.00
_cell.angle_gamma   90.00
#
_symmetry.space_group_name_H-M   'P 1'
#
loop_
_entity.id
_entity.type
_entity.pdbx_description
1 polymer ?
#
loop_
_entity_poly.entity_id
_entity_poly.type
_entity_poly.pdbx_seq_one_letter_code
_entity_poly.pdbx_strand_id
1 'polypeptide(L)'
;MKKLFLYLEDILMSRKWVLLFVTLSIAVVPTLTNLLFTSDKLRALLDNQLYFVGLGVVVYTIWLTLLYYLKKKDTIKFRHLSLTRSEITKGLLLSVVIYIGVNIALIAGVLLKGESLALAKSFWSVSGVAKALGVFFFNILLGAFIEELLCRAYLIPQGYLLLQKKIKYKVVALLAAVILTQLIFALAHLPAELFRFEKSLASIVSNQGQLFMSGLILSLVYLRTRNVVFVAVFHALMNYKLPIIDATDADFKFYYLVGAFVVAVFWDKIMKPVGAGKQVSTEADFVPGNLA
;
A
#
# COMPACT_ATOMS: atom_id res chain seq x y z
N MET A 1 -1.70 -0.31 21.91
CA MET A 1 -2.77 -1.23 21.45
C MET A 1 -4.20 -0.69 21.60
N LYS A 2 -4.62 -0.10 22.73
CA LYS A 2 -6.01 0.41 22.92
C LYS A 2 -6.52 1.31 21.78
N LYS A 3 -5.70 2.28 21.34
CA LYS A 3 -6.03 3.16 20.20
C LYS A 3 -6.32 2.41 18.90
N LEU A 4 -5.66 1.27 18.66
CA LEU A 4 -5.83 0.48 17.41
C LEU A 4 -7.20 -0.16 17.37
N PHE A 5 -7.61 -0.83 18.45
CA PHE A 5 -8.92 -1.45 18.50
C PHE A 5 -10.05 -0.41 18.43
N LEU A 6 -9.89 0.75 19.08
CA LEU A 6 -10.85 1.85 18.94
C LEU A 6 -11.01 2.31 17.48
N TYR A 7 -9.92 2.37 16.73
CA TYR A 7 -9.98 2.70 15.30
C TYR A 7 -10.71 1.62 14.49
N LEU A 8 -10.39 0.34 14.71
CA LEU A 8 -11.02 -0.76 13.98
C LEU A 8 -12.52 -0.89 14.33
N GLU A 9 -12.89 -0.62 15.57
CA GLU A 9 -14.27 -0.72 16.06
C GLU A 9 -15.15 0.49 15.69
N ASP A 10 -14.56 1.64 15.31
CA ASP A 10 -15.29 2.77 14.71
C ASP A 10 -15.74 2.48 13.26
N ILE A 11 -15.12 1.49 12.61
CA ILE A 11 -15.45 1.11 11.24
C ILE A 11 -16.75 0.30 11.23
N LEU A 12 -17.74 0.79 10.49
CA LEU A 12 -18.99 0.06 10.27
C LEU A 12 -18.75 -1.21 9.46
N MET A 13 -19.48 -2.27 9.80
CA MET A 13 -19.50 -3.49 9.01
C MET A 13 -20.05 -3.19 7.60
N SER A 14 -19.29 -3.59 6.59
CA SER A 14 -19.66 -3.54 5.18
C SER A 14 -20.94 -4.34 4.95
N ARG A 15 -21.71 -3.94 3.94
CA ARG A 15 -22.77 -4.82 3.43
C ARG A 15 -22.14 -6.13 2.92
N LYS A 16 -22.75 -7.27 3.24
CA LYS A 16 -22.19 -8.61 2.93
C LYS A 16 -21.87 -8.79 1.44
N TRP A 17 -22.77 -8.35 0.56
CA TRP A 17 -22.57 -8.47 -0.88
C TRP A 17 -21.44 -7.57 -1.39
N VAL A 18 -21.28 -6.36 -0.84
CA VAL A 18 -20.16 -5.47 -1.20
C VAL A 18 -18.83 -6.12 -0.79
N LEU A 19 -18.75 -6.62 0.44
CA LEU A 19 -17.55 -7.31 0.94
C LEU A 19 -17.20 -8.52 0.06
N LEU A 20 -18.20 -9.31 -0.33
CA LEU A 20 -17.99 -10.44 -1.24
C LEU A 20 -17.44 -9.98 -2.59
N PHE A 21 -18.04 -8.96 -3.21
CA PHE A 21 -17.58 -8.42 -4.49
C PHE A 21 -16.16 -7.86 -4.42
N VAL A 22 -15.86 -7.08 -3.36
CA VAL A 22 -14.51 -6.56 -3.10
C VAL A 22 -13.52 -7.70 -2.98
N THR A 23 -13.82 -8.72 -2.17
CA THR A 23 -12.95 -9.89 -1.96
C THR A 23 -12.72 -10.65 -3.26
N LEU A 24 -13.78 -10.93 -4.03
CA LEU A 24 -13.67 -11.63 -5.31
C LEU A 24 -12.88 -10.82 -6.34
N SER A 25 -13.03 -9.48 -6.36
CA SER A 25 -12.31 -8.63 -7.32
C SER A 25 -10.79 -8.75 -7.21
N ILE A 26 -10.26 -8.98 -6.00
CA ILE A 26 -8.83 -9.16 -5.75
C ILE A 26 -8.29 -10.39 -6.49
N ALA A 27 -9.07 -11.47 -6.61
CA ALA A 27 -8.66 -12.65 -7.34
C ALA A 27 -9.00 -12.55 -8.83
N VAL A 28 -10.22 -12.11 -9.16
CA VAL A 28 -10.76 -12.14 -10.52
C VAL A 28 -10.03 -11.17 -11.45
N VAL A 29 -9.81 -9.91 -11.04
CA VAL A 29 -9.22 -8.91 -11.93
C VAL A 29 -7.77 -9.27 -12.32
N PRO A 30 -6.88 -9.63 -11.38
CA PRO A 30 -5.54 -10.10 -11.73
C PRO A 30 -5.57 -11.40 -12.54
N THR A 31 -6.47 -12.35 -12.23
CA THR A 31 -6.58 -13.60 -12.99
C THR A 31 -6.92 -13.33 -14.46
N LEU A 32 -7.98 -12.56 -14.71
CA LEU A 32 -8.40 -12.23 -16.07
C LEU A 32 -7.31 -11.45 -16.84
N THR A 33 -6.62 -10.53 -16.15
CA THR A 33 -5.52 -9.78 -16.77
C THR A 33 -4.35 -10.69 -17.13
N ASN A 34 -3.98 -11.64 -16.25
CA ASN A 34 -2.88 -12.56 -16.51
C ASN A 34 -3.23 -13.64 -17.54
N LEU A 35 -4.51 -14.01 -17.69
CA LEU A 35 -4.94 -14.91 -18.75
C LEU A 35 -4.65 -14.36 -20.16
N LEU A 36 -4.56 -13.04 -20.33
CA LEU A 36 -4.18 -12.42 -21.60
C LEU A 36 -2.77 -12.85 -22.06
N PHE A 37 -1.89 -13.20 -21.13
CA PHE A 37 -0.52 -13.65 -21.45
C PHE A 37 -0.44 -15.11 -21.93
N THR A 38 -1.55 -15.86 -21.88
CA THR A 38 -1.60 -17.23 -22.44
C THR A 38 -1.72 -17.25 -23.97
N SER A 39 -2.04 -16.10 -24.59
CA SER A 39 -2.06 -15.95 -26.04
C SER A 39 -0.76 -15.32 -26.53
N ASP A 40 -0.02 -16.01 -27.41
CA ASP A 40 1.26 -15.52 -27.97
C ASP A 40 1.13 -14.16 -28.64
N LYS A 41 0.03 -13.92 -29.37
CA LYS A 41 -0.25 -12.64 -30.04
C LYS A 41 -0.39 -11.50 -29.03
N LEU A 42 -1.16 -11.73 -27.96
CA LEU A 42 -1.36 -10.72 -26.92
C LEU A 42 -0.09 -10.56 -26.08
N ARG A 43 0.63 -11.64 -25.78
CA ARG A 43 1.92 -11.60 -25.09
C ARG A 43 2.93 -10.73 -25.85
N ALA A 44 3.12 -10.97 -27.15
CA ALA A 44 4.00 -10.16 -27.99
C ALA A 44 3.60 -8.68 -28.03
N LEU A 45 2.30 -8.38 -28.03
CA LEU A 45 1.81 -7.01 -27.94
C LEU A 45 2.13 -6.38 -26.56
N LEU A 46 1.89 -7.11 -25.48
CA LEU A 46 2.08 -6.64 -24.09
C LEU A 46 3.53 -6.65 -23.62
N ASP A 47 4.44 -7.29 -24.36
CA ASP A 47 5.89 -7.14 -24.14
C ASP A 47 6.38 -5.73 -24.54
N ASN A 48 5.60 -5.01 -25.36
CA ASN A 48 5.81 -3.57 -25.53
C ASN A 48 5.32 -2.83 -24.28
N GLN A 49 6.28 -2.18 -23.61
CA GLN A 49 6.03 -1.46 -22.36
C GLN A 49 4.93 -0.39 -22.46
N LEU A 50 4.76 0.28 -23.60
CA LEU A 50 3.72 1.30 -23.78
C LEU A 50 2.33 0.67 -23.78
N TYR A 51 2.15 -0.44 -24.50
CA TYR A 51 0.88 -1.19 -24.49
C TYR A 51 0.60 -1.79 -23.12
N PHE A 52 1.63 -2.28 -22.41
CA PHE A 52 1.48 -2.77 -21.04
C PHE A 52 1.03 -1.67 -20.07
N VAL A 53 1.62 -0.47 -20.15
CA VAL A 53 1.17 0.69 -19.36
C VAL A 53 -0.26 1.09 -19.73
N GLY A 54 -0.59 1.13 -21.03
CA GLY A 54 -1.94 1.43 -21.51
C GLY A 54 -2.98 0.44 -20.97
N LEU A 55 -2.70 -0.87 -21.01
CA LEU A 55 -3.55 -1.90 -20.42
C LEU A 55 -3.71 -1.66 -18.90
N GLY A 56 -2.63 -1.38 -18.19
CA GLY A 56 -2.65 -1.06 -16.75
C GLY A 56 -3.60 0.10 -16.45
N VAL A 57 -3.48 1.21 -17.17
CA VAL A 57 -4.36 2.37 -17.02
C VAL A 57 -5.82 2.00 -17.21
N VAL A 58 -6.15 1.23 -18.25
CA VAL A 58 -7.53 0.80 -18.53
C VAL A 58 -8.05 -0.09 -17.39
N VAL A 59 -7.32 -1.15 -17.04
CA VAL A 59 -7.71 -2.11 -15.99
C VAL A 59 -7.89 -1.40 -14.65
N TYR A 60 -6.92 -0.58 -14.23
CA TYR A 60 -6.99 0.11 -12.94
C TYR A 60 -8.05 1.21 -12.90
N THR A 61 -8.34 1.88 -14.02
CA THR A 61 -9.45 2.84 -14.10
C THR A 61 -10.79 2.15 -13.93
N ILE A 62 -11.00 1.03 -14.62
CA ILE A 62 -12.21 0.20 -14.47
C ILE A 62 -12.35 -0.28 -13.03
N TRP A 63 -11.26 -0.78 -12.44
CA TRP A 63 -11.27 -1.30 -11.08
C TRP A 63 -11.55 -0.20 -10.05
N LEU A 64 -10.90 0.96 -10.14
CA LEU A 64 -11.17 2.12 -9.27
C LEU A 64 -12.60 2.61 -9.42
N THR A 65 -13.15 2.63 -10.64
CA THR A 65 -14.54 3.01 -10.89
C THR A 65 -15.51 2.03 -10.22
N LEU A 66 -15.25 0.72 -10.34
CA LEU A 66 -16.01 -0.31 -9.65
C LEU A 66 -15.94 -0.13 -8.12
N LEU A 67 -14.74 0.07 -7.56
CA LEU A 67 -14.56 0.27 -6.12
C LEU A 67 -15.26 1.53 -5.62
N TYR A 68 -15.20 2.61 -6.38
CA TYR A 68 -15.91 3.85 -6.06
C TYR A 68 -17.44 3.63 -6.05
N TYR A 69 -17.96 2.91 -7.05
CA TYR A 69 -19.38 2.55 -7.11
C TYR A 69 -19.80 1.67 -5.92
N LEU A 70 -19.03 0.62 -5.63
CA LEU A 70 -19.27 -0.27 -4.49
C LEU A 70 -19.24 0.49 -3.17
N LYS A 71 -18.26 1.38 -2.98
CA LYS A 71 -18.17 2.25 -1.81
C LYS A 71 -19.40 3.15 -1.66
N LYS A 72 -19.98 3.68 -2.74
CA LYS A 72 -21.22 4.48 -2.66
C LYS A 72 -22.41 3.68 -2.14
N LYS A 73 -22.43 2.37 -2.39
CA LYS A 73 -23.47 1.46 -1.92
C LYS A 73 -23.18 0.89 -0.54
N ASP A 74 -21.98 1.11 -0.02
CA ASP A 74 -21.53 0.55 1.25
C ASP A 74 -21.72 1.50 2.44
N THR A 75 -21.54 0.97 3.65
CA THR A 75 -21.57 1.72 4.91
C THR A 75 -20.23 2.37 5.25
N ILE A 76 -19.13 1.91 4.63
CA ILE A 76 -17.78 2.41 4.90
C ILE A 76 -17.59 3.81 4.31
N LYS A 77 -17.11 4.75 5.14
CA LYS A 77 -16.81 6.13 4.76
C LYS A 77 -15.36 6.25 4.27
N PHE A 78 -15.06 7.24 3.43
CA PHE A 78 -13.69 7.50 2.94
C PHE A 78 -12.67 7.71 4.07
N ARG A 79 -13.08 8.31 5.18
CA ARG A 79 -12.22 8.46 6.38
C ARG A 79 -11.79 7.13 6.99
N HIS A 80 -12.62 6.09 6.88
CA HIS A 80 -12.27 4.76 7.38
C HIS A 80 -11.22 4.10 6.48
N LEU A 81 -11.20 4.47 5.19
CA LEU A 81 -10.21 4.03 4.21
C LEU A 81 -8.93 4.88 4.20
N SER A 82 -8.79 5.85 5.11
CA SER A 82 -7.69 6.81 5.14
C SER A 82 -7.55 7.66 3.86
N LEU A 83 -8.67 8.01 3.24
CA LEU A 83 -8.72 8.78 1.99
C LEU A 83 -9.18 10.23 2.20
N THR A 84 -8.93 10.82 3.37
CA THR A 84 -9.11 12.27 3.53
C THR A 84 -7.95 13.04 2.93
N ARG A 85 -8.18 14.30 2.52
CA ARG A 85 -7.12 15.18 1.98
C ARG A 85 -5.89 15.24 2.89
N SER A 86 -6.11 15.38 4.20
CA SER A 86 -5.02 15.42 5.18
C SER A 86 -4.20 14.13 5.17
N GLU A 87 -4.85 12.97 5.21
CA GLU A 87 -4.18 11.67 5.21
C GLU A 87 -3.42 11.42 3.91
N ILE A 88 -4.00 11.78 2.77
CA ILE A 88 -3.34 11.70 1.46
C ILE A 88 -2.08 12.56 1.46
N THR A 89 -2.18 13.84 1.83
CA THR A 89 -1.02 14.75 1.87
C THR A 89 0.07 14.23 2.81
N LYS A 90 -0.29 13.75 3.99
CA LYS A 90 0.65 13.19 4.97
C LYS A 90 1.35 11.94 4.45
N GLY A 91 0.58 11.03 3.84
CA GLY A 91 1.11 9.80 3.27
C GLY A 91 2.08 10.08 2.13
N LEU A 92 1.74 10.99 1.22
CA LEU A 92 2.61 11.42 0.13
C LEU A 92 3.88 12.10 0.64
N LEU A 93 3.76 13.08 1.55
CA LEU A 93 4.91 13.81 2.11
C LEU A 93 5.93 12.84 2.74
N LEU A 94 5.47 11.94 3.61
CA LEU A 94 6.37 10.98 4.27
C LEU A 94 6.98 9.98 3.29
N SER A 95 6.25 9.60 2.24
CA SER A 95 6.79 8.73 1.20
C SER A 95 7.91 9.42 0.42
N VAL A 96 7.77 10.71 0.11
CA VAL A 96 8.83 11.52 -0.52
C VAL A 96 10.05 11.61 0.40
N VAL A 97 9.85 11.86 1.70
CA VAL A 97 10.95 11.90 2.68
C VAL A 97 11.71 10.57 2.73
N ILE A 98 11.00 9.43 2.75
CA ILE A 98 11.64 8.10 2.70
C ILE A 98 12.40 7.91 1.39
N TYR A 99 11.79 8.25 0.25
CA TYR A 99 12.43 8.12 -1.06
C TYR A 99 13.76 8.90 -1.11
N ILE A 100 13.77 10.13 -0.62
CA ILE A 100 14.98 10.96 -0.52
C ILE A 100 15.99 10.30 0.43
N GLY A 101 15.56 9.89 1.62
CA GLY A 101 16.43 9.24 2.61
C GLY A 101 17.09 7.96 2.09
N VAL A 102 16.33 7.12 1.35
CA VAL A 102 16.87 5.91 0.71
C VAL A 102 17.90 6.27 -0.35
N ASN A 103 17.65 7.26 -1.21
CA ASN A 103 18.64 7.68 -2.21
C ASN A 103 19.91 8.27 -1.57
N ILE A 104 19.78 9.04 -0.47
CA ILE A 104 20.94 9.52 0.30
C ILE A 104 21.74 8.35 0.88
N ALA A 105 21.07 7.36 1.47
CA ALA A 105 21.72 6.17 2.02
C ALA A 105 22.47 5.36 0.94
N LEU A 106 21.89 5.25 -0.26
CA LEU A 106 22.54 4.61 -1.40
C LEU A 106 23.78 5.38 -1.85
N ILE A 107 23.69 6.71 -1.98
CA ILE A 107 24.83 7.58 -2.33
C ILE A 107 25.95 7.41 -1.30
N ALA A 108 25.62 7.47 -0.02
CA ALA A 108 26.59 7.25 1.05
C ALA A 108 27.21 5.84 0.97
N GLY A 109 26.41 4.81 0.69
CA GLY A 109 26.88 3.44 0.53
C GLY A 109 27.90 3.27 -0.60
N VAL A 110 27.66 3.87 -1.77
CA VAL A 110 28.60 3.85 -2.90
C VAL A 110 29.89 4.61 -2.55
N LEU A 111 29.78 5.80 -1.96
CA LEU A 111 30.94 6.61 -1.57
C LEU A 111 31.81 5.93 -0.51
N LEU A 112 31.20 5.26 0.48
CA LEU A 112 31.93 4.54 1.53
C LEU A 112 32.71 3.33 1.01
N LYS A 113 32.32 2.77 -0.14
CA LYS A 113 33.06 1.71 -0.83
C LYS A 113 34.20 2.25 -1.72
N GLY A 114 34.32 3.57 -1.86
CA GLY A 114 35.28 4.19 -2.79
C GLY A 114 34.88 4.05 -4.27
N GLU A 115 33.63 3.68 -4.54
CA GLU A 115 33.09 3.56 -5.90
C GLU A 115 32.71 4.95 -6.46
N SER A 116 32.78 5.10 -7.78
CA SER A 116 32.36 6.34 -8.45
C SER A 116 30.84 6.43 -8.54
N LEU A 117 30.28 7.61 -8.24
CA LEU A 117 28.87 7.88 -8.46
C LEU A 117 28.56 7.91 -9.96
N ALA A 118 27.72 6.97 -10.41
CA ALA A 118 27.13 7.00 -11.75
C ALA A 118 25.62 7.24 -11.65
N LEU A 119 25.05 7.90 -12.65
CA LEU A 119 23.61 8.08 -12.74
C LEU A 119 22.95 6.76 -13.19
N ALA A 120 21.79 6.40 -12.63
CA ALA A 120 21.06 5.23 -13.09
C ALA A 120 20.62 5.40 -14.55
N LYS A 121 20.62 4.30 -15.32
CA LYS A 121 20.31 4.31 -16.77
C LYS A 121 18.98 4.99 -17.11
N SER A 122 17.96 4.83 -16.26
CA SER A 122 16.66 5.47 -16.43
C SER A 122 16.73 7.00 -16.41
N PHE A 123 17.78 7.59 -15.86
CA PHE A 123 17.96 9.03 -15.72
C PHE A 123 18.95 9.63 -16.74
N TRP A 124 19.51 8.84 -17.67
CA TRP A 124 20.45 9.33 -18.69
C TRP A 124 19.82 10.24 -19.76
N SER A 125 18.50 10.23 -19.88
CA SER A 125 17.78 11.06 -20.86
C SER A 125 16.38 11.43 -20.37
N VAL A 126 15.82 12.52 -20.90
CA VAL A 126 14.43 12.95 -20.61
C VAL A 126 13.42 11.84 -20.97
N SER A 127 13.63 11.15 -22.09
CA SER A 127 12.80 10.02 -22.52
C SER A 127 12.88 8.85 -21.53
N GLY A 128 14.08 8.52 -21.03
CA GLY A 128 14.27 7.50 -20.00
C GLY A 128 13.52 7.83 -18.71
N VAL A 129 13.61 9.09 -18.26
CA VAL A 129 12.93 9.57 -17.05
C VAL A 129 11.42 9.48 -17.23
N ALA A 130 10.91 10.02 -18.33
CA ALA A 130 9.48 9.98 -18.65
C ALA A 130 8.96 8.54 -18.70
N LYS A 131 9.74 7.60 -19.26
CA LYS A 131 9.39 6.18 -19.34
C LYS A 131 9.33 5.53 -17.95
N ALA A 132 10.35 5.75 -17.12
CA ALA A 132 10.43 5.17 -15.78
C ALA A 132 9.32 5.71 -14.86
N LEU A 133 9.10 7.03 -14.88
CA LEU A 133 8.01 7.68 -14.14
C LEU A 133 6.65 7.25 -14.68
N GLY A 134 6.51 7.11 -16.00
CA GLY A 134 5.28 6.64 -16.63
C GLY A 134 4.88 5.25 -16.15
N VAL A 135 5.80 4.29 -16.14
CA VAL A 135 5.53 2.95 -15.57
C VAL A 135 5.19 3.04 -14.08
N PHE A 136 5.97 3.80 -13.32
CA PHE A 136 5.76 3.91 -11.89
C PHE A 136 4.37 4.47 -11.57
N PHE A 137 4.01 5.63 -12.14
CA PHE A 137 2.75 6.29 -11.79
C PHE A 137 1.51 5.63 -12.41
N PHE A 138 1.58 5.17 -13.66
CA PHE A 138 0.40 4.69 -14.38
C PHE A 138 0.19 3.18 -14.32
N ASN A 139 1.13 2.44 -13.73
CA ASN A 139 1.01 1.00 -13.59
C ASN A 139 1.28 0.58 -12.14
N ILE A 140 2.52 0.76 -11.67
CA ILE A 140 2.96 0.20 -10.39
C ILE A 140 2.25 0.85 -9.19
N LEU A 141 2.19 2.19 -9.14
CA LEU A 141 1.59 2.92 -8.04
C LEU A 141 0.08 2.73 -7.99
N LEU A 142 -0.60 2.74 -9.14
CA LEU A 142 -2.05 2.50 -9.20
C LEU A 142 -2.41 1.08 -8.76
N GLY A 143 -1.68 0.07 -9.24
CA GLY A 143 -1.85 -1.31 -8.82
C GLY A 143 -1.63 -1.48 -7.31
N ALA A 144 -0.49 -1.02 -6.81
CA ALA A 144 -0.17 -1.06 -5.38
C ALA A 144 -1.23 -0.33 -4.54
N PHE A 145 -1.70 0.85 -4.97
CA PHE A 145 -2.73 1.59 -4.25
C PHE A 145 -4.05 0.82 -4.15
N ILE A 146 -4.51 0.21 -5.24
CA ILE A 146 -5.73 -0.60 -5.24
C ILE A 146 -5.55 -1.81 -4.32
N GLU A 147 -4.43 -2.51 -4.43
CA GLU A 147 -4.13 -3.68 -3.61
C GLU A 147 -4.09 -3.33 -2.11
N GLU A 148 -3.44 -2.23 -1.73
CA GLU A 148 -3.41 -1.75 -0.35
C GLU A 148 -4.78 -1.29 0.14
N LEU A 149 -5.55 -0.61 -0.71
CA LEU A 149 -6.91 -0.19 -0.38
C LEU A 149 -7.80 -1.39 -0.07
N LEU A 150 -7.73 -2.43 -0.90
CA LEU A 150 -8.55 -3.63 -0.75
C LEU A 150 -8.07 -4.49 0.41
N CYS A 151 -6.79 -4.83 0.45
CA CYS A 151 -6.28 -5.75 1.45
C CYS A 151 -6.20 -5.08 2.83
N ARG A 152 -5.63 -3.88 2.91
CA ARG A 152 -5.26 -3.29 4.20
C ARG A 152 -6.39 -2.44 4.75
N ALA A 153 -6.88 -1.48 3.95
CA ALA A 153 -7.91 -0.56 4.42
C ALA A 153 -9.32 -1.17 4.46
N TYR A 154 -9.59 -2.20 3.66
CA TYR A 154 -10.90 -2.84 3.60
C TYR A 154 -10.93 -4.22 4.27
N LEU A 155 -10.21 -5.21 3.74
CA LEU A 155 -10.34 -6.61 4.18
C LEU A 155 -9.85 -6.86 5.61
N ILE A 156 -8.74 -6.26 6.05
CA ILE A 156 -8.26 -6.45 7.42
C ILE A 156 -9.31 -5.97 8.46
N PRO A 157 -9.82 -4.72 8.42
CA PRO A 157 -10.88 -4.29 9.33
C PRO A 157 -12.14 -5.15 9.27
N GLN A 158 -12.62 -5.47 8.06
CA GLN A 158 -13.84 -6.25 7.90
C GLN A 158 -13.67 -7.70 8.39
N GLY A 159 -12.53 -8.32 8.09
CA GLY A 159 -12.14 -9.62 8.61
C GLY A 159 -12.06 -9.62 10.13
N TYR A 160 -11.46 -8.60 10.74
CA TYR A 160 -11.41 -8.44 12.19
C TYR A 160 -12.81 -8.39 12.79
N LEU A 161 -13.69 -7.52 12.27
CA LEU A 161 -15.05 -7.37 12.78
C LEU A 161 -15.91 -8.64 12.59
N LEU A 162 -15.68 -9.41 11.52
CA LEU A 162 -16.35 -10.69 11.30
C LEU A 162 -15.88 -11.74 12.30
N LEU A 163 -14.57 -11.86 12.48
CA LEU A 163 -13.96 -12.86 13.36
C LEU A 163 -14.17 -12.55 14.84
N GLN A 164 -14.25 -11.28 15.23
CA GLN A 164 -14.52 -10.86 16.60
C GLN A 164 -15.87 -11.39 17.13
N LYS A 165 -16.84 -11.69 16.25
CA LYS A 165 -18.11 -12.32 16.63
C LYS A 165 -17.97 -13.77 17.09
N LYS A 166 -16.85 -14.42 16.77
CA LYS A 166 -16.58 -15.84 17.03
C LYS A 166 -15.36 -16.07 17.92
N ILE A 167 -14.38 -15.18 17.87
CA ILE A 167 -13.13 -15.27 18.63
C ILE A 167 -13.19 -14.30 19.83
N LYS A 168 -13.13 -14.86 21.04
CA LYS A 168 -13.20 -14.10 22.31
C LYS A 168 -12.11 -13.03 22.44
N TYR A 169 -10.88 -13.34 22.04
CA TYR A 169 -9.73 -12.46 22.21
C TYR A 169 -9.52 -11.55 20.99
N LYS A 170 -9.65 -10.23 21.19
CA LYS A 170 -9.51 -9.22 20.11
C LYS A 170 -8.20 -9.33 19.34
N VAL A 171 -7.08 -9.57 20.03
CA VAL A 171 -5.76 -9.72 19.42
C VAL A 171 -5.74 -10.93 18.47
N VAL A 172 -6.29 -12.07 18.91
CA VAL A 172 -6.34 -13.30 18.10
C VAL A 172 -7.23 -13.09 16.87
N ALA A 173 -8.37 -12.43 17.01
CA ALA A 173 -9.24 -12.09 15.89
C ALA A 173 -8.53 -11.21 14.84
N LEU A 174 -7.75 -10.21 15.30
CA LEU A 174 -6.98 -9.35 14.41
C LEU A 174 -5.85 -10.10 13.71
N LEU A 175 -5.08 -10.92 14.43
CA LEU A 175 -4.02 -11.74 13.85
C LEU A 175 -4.57 -12.69 12.78
N ALA A 176 -5.68 -13.36 13.08
CA ALA A 176 -6.35 -14.22 12.12
C ALA A 176 -6.83 -13.43 10.87
N ALA A 177 -7.42 -12.25 11.05
CA ALA A 177 -7.82 -11.39 9.93
C ALA A 177 -6.64 -10.99 9.03
N VAL A 178 -5.51 -10.62 9.65
CA VAL A 178 -4.27 -10.29 8.94
C VAL A 178 -3.79 -11.49 8.14
N ILE A 179 -3.64 -12.66 8.77
CA ILE A 179 -3.16 -13.89 8.12
C ILE A 179 -4.06 -14.27 6.94
N LEU A 180 -5.37 -14.34 7.14
CA LEU A 180 -6.31 -14.71 6.08
C LEU A 180 -6.25 -13.74 4.91
N THR A 181 -6.17 -12.43 5.19
CA THR A 181 -6.06 -11.42 4.13
C THR A 181 -4.74 -11.56 3.36
N GLN A 182 -3.63 -11.89 4.04
CA GLN A 182 -2.34 -12.07 3.37
C GLN A 182 -2.29 -13.36 2.55
N LEU A 183 -2.99 -14.41 2.97
CA LEU A 183 -3.17 -15.61 2.15
C LEU A 183 -3.96 -15.30 0.88
N ILE A 184 -5.07 -14.55 0.99
CA ILE A 184 -5.85 -14.10 -0.17
C ILE A 184 -4.97 -13.27 -1.11
N PHE A 185 -4.20 -12.32 -0.57
CA PHE A 185 -3.27 -11.49 -1.34
C PHE A 185 -2.24 -12.32 -2.10
N ALA A 186 -1.56 -13.25 -1.44
CA ALA A 186 -0.58 -14.13 -2.10
C ALA A 186 -1.23 -14.99 -3.19
N LEU A 187 -2.34 -15.67 -2.86
CA LEU A 187 -3.07 -16.51 -3.81
C LEU A 187 -3.56 -15.74 -5.04
N ALA A 188 -3.95 -14.47 -4.89
CA ALA A 188 -4.36 -13.62 -6.00
C ALA A 188 -3.24 -13.32 -7.01
N HIS A 189 -1.98 -13.51 -6.63
CA HIS A 189 -0.82 -13.36 -7.51
C HIS A 189 -0.42 -14.65 -8.22
N LEU A 190 -0.95 -15.80 -7.79
CA LEU A 190 -0.66 -17.10 -8.38
C LEU A 190 -0.93 -17.15 -9.91
N PRO A 191 -1.98 -16.52 -10.47
CA PRO A 191 -2.19 -16.48 -11.91
C PRO A 191 -1.02 -15.88 -12.70
N ALA A 192 -0.34 -14.86 -12.17
CA ALA A 192 0.83 -14.28 -12.84
C ALA A 192 1.99 -15.29 -12.87
N GLU A 193 2.21 -15.98 -11.76
CA GLU A 193 3.23 -17.02 -11.64
C GLU A 193 2.96 -18.24 -12.53
N LEU A 194 1.69 -18.55 -12.83
CA LEU A 194 1.29 -19.69 -13.65
C LEU A 194 1.20 -19.37 -15.15
N PHE A 195 0.67 -18.19 -15.51
CA PHE A 195 0.31 -17.89 -16.89
C PHE A 195 1.29 -16.97 -17.60
N ARG A 196 2.11 -16.22 -16.84
CA ARG A 196 3.03 -15.24 -17.42
C ARG A 196 4.49 -15.68 -17.35
N PHE A 197 4.86 -16.38 -16.29
CA PHE A 197 6.24 -16.77 -16.04
C PHE A 197 6.38 -18.29 -16.07
N GLU A 198 7.27 -18.80 -16.92
CA GLU A 198 7.57 -20.24 -17.00
C GLU A 198 8.45 -20.65 -15.80
N LYS A 199 7.86 -20.66 -14.60
CA LYS A 199 8.56 -20.91 -13.34
C LYS A 199 8.36 -22.35 -12.87
N SER A 200 9.39 -22.90 -12.22
CA SER A 200 9.28 -24.19 -11.52
C SER A 200 8.38 -24.08 -10.28
N LEU A 201 7.78 -25.20 -9.86
CA LEU A 201 6.92 -25.24 -8.66
C LEU A 201 7.64 -24.68 -7.41
N ALA A 202 8.92 -25.01 -7.23
CA ALA A 202 9.73 -24.51 -6.13
C ALA A 202 9.88 -22.97 -6.16
N SER A 203 10.07 -22.38 -7.34
CA SER A 203 10.12 -20.93 -7.49
C SER A 203 8.76 -20.29 -7.19
N ILE A 204 7.66 -20.90 -7.62
CA ILE A 204 6.30 -20.41 -7.33
C ILE A 204 6.07 -20.42 -5.82
N VAL A 205 6.33 -21.53 -5.13
CA VAL A 205 6.15 -21.64 -3.67
C VAL A 205 7.01 -20.61 -2.93
N SER A 206 8.28 -20.45 -3.33
CA SER A 206 9.17 -19.43 -2.75
C SER A 206 8.63 -18.02 -2.94
N ASN A 207 8.19 -17.66 -4.15
CA ASN A 207 7.61 -16.34 -4.44
C ASN A 207 6.33 -16.10 -3.63
N GLN A 208 5.46 -17.12 -3.50
CA GLN A 208 4.24 -17.01 -2.70
C GLN A 208 4.54 -16.81 -1.21
N GLY A 209 5.56 -17.51 -0.68
CA GLY A 209 6.06 -17.28 0.67
C GLY A 209 6.55 -15.84 0.86
N GLN A 210 7.32 -15.31 -0.10
CA GLN A 210 7.81 -13.92 -0.06
C GLN A 210 6.67 -12.90 -0.14
N LEU A 211 5.65 -13.13 -0.97
CA LEU A 211 4.47 -12.27 -1.09
C LEU A 211 3.65 -12.26 0.21
N PHE A 212 3.42 -13.43 0.80
CA PHE A 212 2.76 -13.55 2.10
C PHE A 212 3.53 -12.79 3.19
N MET A 213 4.85 -12.99 3.29
CA MET A 213 5.68 -12.30 4.28
C MET A 213 5.74 -10.79 4.05
N SER A 214 5.87 -10.34 2.79
CA SER A 214 5.82 -8.91 2.45
C SER A 214 4.47 -8.31 2.84
N GLY A 215 3.38 -9.03 2.59
CA GLY A 215 2.03 -8.61 2.97
C GLY A 215 1.84 -8.49 4.48
N LEU A 216 2.44 -9.38 5.27
CA LEU A 216 2.42 -9.27 6.73
C LEU A 216 3.11 -7.98 7.20
N ILE A 217 4.29 -7.68 6.63
CA ILE A 217 5.02 -6.46 6.99
C ILE A 217 4.22 -5.20 6.62
N LEU A 218 3.67 -5.13 5.40
CA LEU A 218 2.83 -4.01 4.96
C LEU A 218 1.57 -3.87 5.83
N SER A 219 1.00 -4.98 6.30
CA SER A 219 -0.13 -4.96 7.23
C SER A 219 0.24 -4.37 8.59
N LEU A 220 1.43 -4.67 9.11
CA LEU A 220 1.93 -4.07 10.35
C LEU A 220 2.17 -2.57 10.18
N VAL A 221 2.79 -2.16 9.06
CA VAL A 221 2.99 -0.74 8.73
C VAL A 221 1.63 -0.04 8.63
N TYR A 222 0.64 -0.62 7.94
CA TYR A 222 -0.70 -0.08 7.85
C TYR A 222 -1.39 0.03 9.22
N LEU A 223 -1.44 -1.04 10.02
CA LEU A 223 -2.11 -1.00 11.32
C LEU A 223 -1.47 0.02 12.26
N ARG A 224 -0.17 0.26 12.11
CA ARG A 224 0.58 1.24 12.90
C ARG A 224 0.34 2.69 12.46
N THR A 225 0.33 2.94 11.16
CA THR A 225 0.24 4.29 10.55
C THR A 225 -1.19 4.72 10.25
N ARG A 226 -2.06 3.76 9.97
CA ARG A 226 -3.44 3.90 9.48
C ARG A 226 -3.51 4.75 8.22
N ASN A 227 -2.47 4.71 7.39
CA ASN A 227 -2.37 5.53 6.20
C ASN A 227 -2.15 4.64 4.97
N VAL A 228 -3.22 4.39 4.23
CA VAL A 228 -3.15 3.50 3.06
C VAL A 228 -2.30 4.08 1.93
N VAL A 229 -2.29 5.40 1.77
CA VAL A 229 -1.52 6.09 0.73
C VAL A 229 -0.02 5.93 0.97
N PHE A 230 0.42 6.10 2.21
CA PHE A 230 1.79 5.86 2.62
C PHE A 230 2.23 4.41 2.29
N VAL A 231 1.41 3.43 2.70
CA VAL A 231 1.71 2.01 2.45
C VAL A 231 1.70 1.68 0.95
N ALA A 232 0.81 2.29 0.18
CA ALA A 232 0.71 2.09 -1.26
C ALA A 232 1.94 2.61 -2.02
N VAL A 233 2.38 3.85 -1.74
CA VAL A 233 3.59 4.39 -2.37
C VAL A 233 4.80 3.57 -1.97
N PHE A 234 4.85 3.16 -0.72
CA PHE A 234 5.90 2.32 -0.21
C PHE A 234 5.96 0.93 -0.89
N HIS A 235 4.82 0.26 -1.01
CA HIS A 235 4.67 -0.99 -1.75
C HIS A 235 5.09 -0.79 -3.23
N ALA A 236 4.66 0.30 -3.87
CA ALA A 236 5.05 0.61 -5.24
C ALA A 236 6.58 0.73 -5.41
N LEU A 237 7.27 1.41 -4.47
CA LEU A 237 8.73 1.56 -4.49
C LEU A 237 9.47 0.24 -4.23
N MET A 238 8.88 -0.69 -3.48
CA MET A 238 9.41 -2.05 -3.33
C MET A 238 9.28 -2.87 -4.61
N ASN A 239 8.20 -2.67 -5.37
CA ASN A 239 7.94 -3.40 -6.62
C ASN A 239 8.69 -2.80 -7.83
N TYR A 240 8.99 -1.50 -7.78
CA TYR A 240 9.68 -0.82 -8.87
C TYR A 240 10.75 0.12 -8.33
N LYS A 241 12.00 -0.26 -8.56
CA LYS A 241 13.19 0.48 -8.14
C LYS A 241 13.29 1.76 -8.98
N LEU A 242 13.28 2.92 -8.31
CA LEU A 242 13.59 4.22 -8.89
C LEU A 242 14.85 4.85 -8.26
N PRO A 243 16.03 4.21 -8.35
CA PRO A 243 17.26 4.85 -7.93
C PRO A 243 17.61 6.06 -8.80
N ILE A 244 18.13 7.11 -8.18
CA ILE A 244 18.78 8.20 -8.90
C ILE A 244 20.17 7.75 -9.40
N ILE A 245 20.92 7.02 -8.56
CA ILE A 245 22.28 6.57 -8.87
C ILE A 245 22.34 5.08 -9.24
N ASP A 246 23.34 4.70 -10.02
CA ASP A 246 23.60 3.30 -10.30
C ASP A 246 24.12 2.59 -9.05
N ALA A 247 23.29 1.73 -8.48
CA ALA A 247 23.56 0.97 -7.26
C ALA A 247 23.04 -0.46 -7.45
N THR A 248 23.49 -1.13 -8.51
CA THR A 248 23.01 -2.45 -8.94
C THR A 248 23.02 -3.50 -7.83
N ASP A 249 24.02 -3.44 -6.95
CA ASP A 249 24.21 -4.43 -5.89
C ASP A 249 23.42 -4.12 -4.61
N ALA A 250 22.73 -2.98 -4.56
CA ALA A 250 21.95 -2.61 -3.39
C ALA A 250 20.61 -3.35 -3.33
N ASP A 251 20.27 -3.88 -2.16
CA ASP A 251 18.93 -4.39 -1.87
C ASP A 251 17.97 -3.24 -1.56
N PHE A 252 17.45 -2.61 -2.61
CA PHE A 252 16.45 -1.53 -2.50
C PHE A 252 15.26 -1.91 -1.63
N LYS A 253 14.78 -3.14 -1.75
CA LYS A 253 13.60 -3.60 -1.01
C LYS A 253 13.90 -3.54 0.49
N PHE A 254 15.10 -3.96 0.90
CA PHE A 254 15.56 -3.85 2.28
C PHE A 254 15.60 -2.39 2.78
N TYR A 255 16.23 -1.47 2.04
CA TYR A 255 16.31 -0.04 2.45
C TYR A 255 14.92 0.57 2.64
N TYR A 256 14.03 0.30 1.68
CA TYR A 256 12.65 0.72 1.77
C TYR A 256 11.99 0.10 3.02
N LEU A 257 12.10 -1.22 3.24
CA LEU A 257 11.49 -1.89 4.40
C LEU A 257 11.95 -1.28 5.73
N VAL A 258 13.23 -0.99 5.88
CA VAL A 258 13.78 -0.31 7.06
C VAL A 258 13.17 1.08 7.19
N GLY A 259 13.16 1.88 6.12
CA GLY A 259 12.58 3.23 6.13
C GLY A 259 11.11 3.26 6.54
N ALA A 260 10.27 2.38 5.97
CA ALA A 260 8.87 2.28 6.34
C ALA A 260 8.66 1.82 7.78
N PHE A 261 9.47 0.87 8.25
CA PHE A 261 9.40 0.40 9.63
C PHE A 261 9.77 1.50 10.62
N VAL A 262 10.84 2.27 10.35
CA VAL A 262 11.24 3.42 11.16
C VAL A 262 10.10 4.44 11.23
N VAL A 263 9.53 4.83 10.10
CA VAL A 263 8.39 5.78 10.08
C VAL A 263 7.18 5.21 10.82
N ALA A 264 6.88 3.92 10.68
CA ALA A 264 5.79 3.28 11.41
C ALA A 264 6.04 3.33 12.93
N VAL A 265 7.23 2.98 13.41
CA VAL A 265 7.59 3.03 14.84
C VAL A 265 7.39 4.45 15.40
N PHE A 266 7.89 5.46 14.69
CA PHE A 266 7.85 6.86 15.12
C PHE A 266 6.59 7.64 14.68
N TRP A 267 5.61 6.98 14.05
CA TRP A 267 4.44 7.63 13.46
C TRP A 267 3.75 8.61 14.41
N ASP A 268 3.42 8.19 15.63
CA ASP A 268 2.71 9.06 16.59
C ASP A 268 3.52 10.31 16.99
N LYS A 269 4.86 10.25 16.94
CA LYS A 269 5.72 11.39 17.25
C LYS A 269 5.80 12.35 16.07
N ILE A 270 5.91 11.81 14.85
CA ILE A 270 5.94 12.58 13.59
C ILE A 270 4.61 13.32 13.38
N MET A 271 3.49 12.67 13.73
CA MET A 271 2.15 13.17 13.46
C MET A 271 1.57 14.06 14.56
N LYS A 272 2.32 14.39 15.62
CA LYS A 272 1.84 15.35 16.63
C LYS A 272 1.56 16.69 15.94
N PRO A 273 0.36 17.29 16.14
CA PRO A 273 0.09 18.61 15.58
C PRO A 273 1.12 19.60 16.15
N VAL A 274 1.88 20.24 15.26
CA VAL A 274 2.71 21.41 15.60
C VAL A 274 1.73 22.50 16.04
N GLY A 275 1.52 22.64 17.35
CA GLY A 275 0.58 23.63 17.92
C GLY A 275 -0.40 23.13 18.99
N ALA A 276 -0.51 21.83 19.25
CA ALA A 276 -1.40 21.32 20.32
C ALA A 276 -0.91 21.63 21.76
N GLY A 277 0.17 22.42 21.91
CA GLY A 277 0.80 22.79 23.17
C GLY A 277 0.31 24.08 23.81
N LYS A 278 -0.70 24.75 23.26
CA LYS A 278 -1.41 25.85 23.95
C LYS A 278 -2.91 25.66 23.81
N GLN A 279 -3.48 24.77 24.63
CA GLN A 279 -4.83 25.05 25.10
C GLN A 279 -4.71 26.34 25.91
N VAL A 280 -5.04 27.46 25.28
CA VAL A 280 -5.31 28.69 26.02
C VAL A 280 -6.49 28.35 26.91
N SER A 281 -6.23 28.19 28.21
CA SER A 281 -7.23 28.08 29.24
C SER A 281 -8.02 29.39 29.26
N THR A 282 -9.08 29.48 28.44
CA THR A 282 -10.15 30.44 28.68
C THR A 282 -11.04 29.89 29.80
N GLU A 283 -10.43 29.76 30.99
CA GLU A 283 -11.12 29.71 32.28
C GLU A 283 -10.82 31.07 32.93
N ALA A 284 -11.52 32.09 32.46
CA ALA A 284 -11.69 33.33 33.19
C ALA A 284 -13.12 33.80 32.90
N ASP A 285 -13.89 33.91 33.99
CA ASP A 285 -15.09 34.71 34.15
C ASP A 285 -16.43 34.10 33.70
N PHE A 286 -16.86 33.07 34.42
CA PHE A 286 -18.29 32.88 34.69
C PHE A 286 -18.58 33.33 36.12
N VAL A 287 -18.93 34.61 36.28
CA VAL A 287 -19.51 35.15 37.52
C VAL A 287 -21.02 34.86 37.47
N PRO A 288 -21.57 34.02 38.37
CA PRO A 288 -23.01 33.87 38.49
C PRO A 288 -23.55 35.13 39.16
N GLY A 289 -24.20 36.00 38.38
CA GLY A 289 -24.98 37.10 38.91
C GLY A 289 -26.20 36.56 39.67
N ASN A 290 -26.21 36.76 40.98
CA ASN A 290 -27.39 36.69 41.82
C ASN A 290 -28.47 37.61 41.24
N LEU A 291 -29.65 37.06 40.95
CA LEU A 291 -30.88 37.83 40.90
C LEU A 291 -31.83 37.25 41.96
N ALA A 292 -32.14 38.14 42.90
CA ALA A 292 -33.17 38.02 43.92
C ALA A 292 -34.57 38.16 43.30
#